data_AF-A0A817HI12-F1
#
_entry.id   AF-A0A817HI12-F1
#
_cell.length_a   1.000
_cell.length_b   1.000
_cell.length_c   1.000
_cell.angle_alpha   90.00
_cell.angle_beta   90.00
_cell.angle_gamma   90.00
#
_symmetry.space_group_name_H-M   'P 1'
#
loop_
_entity.id
_entity.type
_entity.pdbx_description
1 polymer ?
#
loop_
_entity_poly.entity_id
_entity_poly.type
_entity_poly.pdbx_seq_one_letter_code
_entity_poly.pdbx_strand_id
1 'polypeptide(L)'
;MQELIVIVKGSIKDEAFGQHVWSIVDVEDEVHTDCIALRSMLIRTNLNDLRDVTHTIYYENYCYKKWQNITNVFKDERIEPETRVEEISRDMEAVHQSKVTEK
;
A
#
# COMPACT_ATOMS: atom_id res chain seq x y z
N MET A 1 8.04 14.64 7.87
CA MET A 1 8.39 13.65 6.84
C MET A 1 9.69 14.10 6.19
N GLN A 2 10.81 13.40 6.43
CA GLN A 2 12.06 13.35 5.63
C GLN A 2 13.26 12.78 6.44
N GLU A 3 13.11 12.49 7.74
CA GLU A 3 14.23 11.99 8.56
C GLU A 3 14.00 10.61 9.19
N LEU A 4 13.28 9.73 8.51
CA LEU A 4 13.26 8.31 8.86
C LEU A 4 13.70 7.52 7.63
N ILE A 5 14.77 6.73 7.78
CA ILE A 5 15.44 5.90 6.76
C ILE A 5 16.57 6.61 6.00
N VAL A 6 17.65 6.96 6.71
CA VAL A 6 19.01 6.81 6.19
C VAL A 6 19.88 6.24 7.31
N ILE A 7 19.80 4.92 7.52
CA ILE A 7 20.96 4.18 8.03
C ILE A 7 21.52 3.44 6.81
N VAL A 8 22.11 4.21 5.90
CA VAL A 8 22.97 3.69 4.84
C VAL A 8 24.24 4.52 4.90
N LYS A 9 25.35 3.84 5.20
CA LYS A 9 26.73 4.36 5.43
C LYS A 9 27.07 4.83 6.84
N GLY A 10 27.17 3.87 7.75
CA GLY A 10 28.07 3.96 8.91
C GLY A 10 29.17 2.91 8.77
N SER A 11 30.36 3.30 8.29
CA SER A 11 31.57 2.47 8.38
C SER A 11 32.12 2.60 9.80
N ILE A 12 31.80 1.63 10.66
CA ILE A 12 32.44 1.50 11.98
C ILE A 12 33.68 0.63 11.75
N LYS A 13 34.86 1.25 11.90
CA LYS A 13 36.14 0.53 11.89
C LYS A 13 36.21 -0.43 13.06
N ASP A 14 36.77 -1.61 12.79
CA ASP A 14 36.84 -2.76 13.67
C ASP A 14 37.29 -2.42 15.09
N GLU A 15 36.42 -2.68 16.07
CA GLU A 15 36.87 -3.02 17.42
C GLU A 15 35.96 -4.12 17.97
N ALA A 16 36.53 -5.32 18.08
CA ALA A 16 35.85 -6.51 18.53
C ALA A 16 35.61 -6.45 20.04
N PHE A 17 34.35 -6.40 20.46
CA PHE A 17 33.96 -6.69 21.84
C PHE A 17 32.83 -7.72 21.85
N GLY A 18 33.17 -8.98 22.17
CA GLY A 18 32.22 -10.03 22.51
C GLY A 18 31.39 -10.59 21.35
N GLN A 19 31.74 -11.81 20.92
CA GLN A 19 30.91 -12.78 20.20
C GLN A 19 29.60 -12.24 19.60
N HIS A 20 29.69 -11.58 18.45
CA HIS A 20 28.77 -11.60 17.30
C HIS A 20 29.22 -10.45 16.39
N VAL A 21 29.94 -10.77 15.31
CA VAL A 21 30.30 -9.78 14.30
C VAL A 21 29.08 -9.65 13.40
N TRP A 22 28.26 -8.62 13.61
CA TRP A 22 27.16 -8.33 12.70
C TRP A 22 27.82 -7.80 11.43
N SER A 23 28.01 -8.68 10.45
CA SER A 23 28.57 -8.31 9.15
C SER A 23 27.62 -7.32 8.48
N ILE A 24 28.13 -6.15 8.12
CA ILE A 24 27.41 -5.18 7.31
C ILE A 24 27.33 -5.77 5.90
N VAL A 25 26.15 -6.24 5.49
CA VAL A 25 25.89 -6.70 4.13
C VAL A 25 25.46 -5.50 3.29
N ASP A 26 26.18 -5.23 2.21
CA ASP A 26 25.79 -4.20 1.26
C ASP A 26 24.58 -4.69 0.46
N VAL A 27 23.52 -3.89 0.47
CA VAL A 27 22.26 -4.19 -0.24
C VAL A 27 22.44 -4.03 -1.76
N GLU A 28 23.54 -3.37 -2.17
CA GLU A 28 23.96 -3.21 -3.57
C GLU A 28 25.00 -4.26 -4.01
N ASP A 29 25.34 -5.25 -3.17
CA ASP A 29 26.19 -6.38 -3.56
C ASP A 29 25.34 -7.57 -4.03
N GLU A 30 25.36 -7.81 -5.34
CA GLU A 30 24.63 -8.89 -6.04
C GLU A 30 25.14 -10.29 -5.65
N VAL A 31 26.32 -10.40 -5.02
CA VAL A 31 26.87 -11.68 -4.52
C VAL A 31 26.20 -12.11 -3.21
N HIS A 32 25.74 -11.16 -2.40
CA HIS A 32 25.20 -11.43 -1.07
C HIS A 32 23.68 -11.22 -0.98
N THR A 33 23.08 -10.43 -1.88
CA THR A 33 21.63 -10.17 -1.84
C THR A 33 21.01 -9.97 -3.23
N ASP A 34 19.85 -10.59 -3.47
CA ASP A 34 19.05 -10.42 -4.70
C ASP A 34 18.30 -9.07 -4.79
N CYS A 35 18.62 -8.11 -3.92
CA CYS A 35 17.88 -6.85 -3.80
C CYS A 35 17.91 -6.01 -5.08
N ILE A 36 19.01 -6.07 -5.85
CA ILE A 36 19.15 -5.35 -7.12
C ILE A 36 18.25 -5.96 -8.20
N ALA A 37 18.26 -7.30 -8.30
CA ALA A 37 17.41 -8.04 -9.23
C ALA A 37 15.93 -7.81 -8.91
N LEU A 38 15.55 -7.90 -7.64
CA LEU A 38 14.17 -7.67 -7.20
C LEU A 38 13.70 -6.24 -7.47
N ARG A 39 14.51 -5.23 -7.16
CA ARG A 39 14.20 -3.82 -7.45
C ARG A 39 14.03 -3.59 -8.94
N SER A 40 14.92 -4.15 -9.75
CA SER A 40 14.85 -4.02 -11.21
C SER A 40 13.61 -4.68 -11.77
N MET A 41 13.28 -5.90 -11.31
CA MET A 41 12.06 -6.60 -11.70
C MET A 41 10.79 -5.82 -11.31
N LEU A 42 10.72 -5.29 -10.09
CA LEU A 42 9.54 -4.58 -9.60
C LEU A 42 9.37 -3.21 -10.26
N ILE A 43 10.43 -2.41 -10.37
CA ILE A 43 10.34 -1.00 -10.74
C ILE A 43 10.59 -0.78 -12.24
N ARG A 44 11.55 -1.50 -12.84
CA ARG A 44 11.95 -1.26 -14.24
C ARG A 44 11.09 -2.02 -15.23
N THR A 45 10.69 -3.25 -14.91
CA THR A 45 9.94 -4.09 -15.86
C THR A 45 8.47 -4.20 -15.50
N ASN A 46 8.11 -4.49 -14.24
CA ASN A 46 6.76 -4.93 -13.90
C ASN A 46 5.86 -3.83 -13.30
N LEU A 47 6.36 -2.61 -13.11
CA LEU A 47 5.61 -1.57 -12.39
C LEU A 47 4.31 -1.17 -13.10
N ASN A 48 4.35 -1.08 -14.43
CA ASN A 48 3.17 -0.78 -15.22
C ASN A 48 2.14 -1.90 -15.14
N ASP A 49 2.56 -3.16 -15.27
CA ASP A 49 1.66 -4.31 -15.17
C ASP A 49 1.03 -4.41 -13.77
N LEU A 50 1.79 -4.16 -12.70
CA LEU A 50 1.25 -4.11 -11.34
C LEU A 50 0.21 -2.99 -11.19
N ARG A 51 0.48 -1.79 -11.73
CA ARG A 51 -0.47 -0.67 -11.72
C ARG A 51 -1.73 -1.04 -12.49
N ASP A 52 -1.59 -1.64 -13.66
CA ASP A 52 -2.69 -1.96 -14.55
C ASP A 52 -3.57 -3.07 -13.95
N VAL A 53 -2.98 -4.11 -13.33
CA VAL A 53 -3.70 -5.12 -12.54
C VAL A 53 -4.41 -4.49 -11.34
N THR A 54 -3.74 -3.57 -10.63
CA THR A 54 -4.35 -2.84 -9.50
C THR A 54 -5.57 -2.06 -9.96
N HIS A 55 -5.49 -1.37 -11.09
CA HIS A 55 -6.59 -0.59 -11.63
C HIS A 55 -7.72 -1.48 -12.15
N THR A 56 -7.41 -2.40 -13.06
CA THR A 56 -8.42 -3.17 -13.80
C THR A 56 -9.07 -4.28 -12.99
N ILE A 57 -8.37 -4.83 -12.00
CA ILE A 57 -8.89 -5.92 -11.17
C ILE A 57 -9.29 -5.38 -9.79
N TYR A 58 -8.33 -4.85 -9.04
CA TYR A 58 -8.58 -4.53 -7.62
C TYR A 58 -9.49 -3.30 -7.45
N TYR A 59 -9.23 -2.23 -8.20
CA TYR A 59 -10.04 -1.02 -8.12
C TYR A 59 -11.44 -1.22 -8.72
N GLU A 60 -11.55 -1.86 -9.88
CA GLU A 60 -12.86 -2.20 -10.46
C GLU A 60 -13.68 -3.12 -9.56
N ASN A 61 -13.08 -4.14 -8.94
CA ASN A 61 -13.78 -5.01 -7.99
C ASN A 61 -14.25 -4.24 -6.76
N TYR A 62 -13.45 -3.30 -6.27
CA TYR A 62 -13.86 -2.41 -5.17
C TYR A 62 -15.07 -1.55 -5.59
N CYS A 63 -15.03 -0.93 -6.77
CA CYS A 63 -16.14 -0.13 -7.32
C CYS A 63 -17.41 -0.96 -7.46
N TYR A 64 -17.30 -2.17 -8.02
CA TYR A 64 -18.42 -3.09 -8.15
C TYR A 64 -19.03 -3.43 -6.79
N LYS A 65 -18.21 -3.79 -5.80
CA LYS A 65 -18.69 -4.10 -4.43
C LYS A 65 -19.38 -2.90 -3.78
N LYS A 66 -18.81 -1.70 -3.91
CA LYS A 66 -19.42 -0.48 -3.37
C LYS A 66 -20.78 -0.21 -4.04
N TRP A 67 -20.87 -0.37 -5.36
CA TRP A 67 -22.12 -0.19 -6.10
C TRP A 67 -23.18 -1.24 -5.74
N GLN A 68 -22.79 -2.50 -5.57
CA GLN A 68 -23.68 -3.56 -5.09
C GLN A 68 -24.23 -3.24 -3.70
N ASN A 69 -23.40 -2.75 -2.78
CA ASN A 69 -23.86 -2.34 -1.44
C ASN A 69 -24.89 -1.22 -1.52
N ILE A 70 -24.62 -0.16 -2.30
CA ILE A 70 -25.57 0.93 -2.52
C ILE A 70 -26.88 0.39 -3.10
N THR A 71 -26.80 -0.49 -4.09
CA THR A 71 -27.97 -1.12 -4.73
C THR A 71 -28.78 -1.94 -3.73
N ASN A 72 -28.12 -2.67 -2.83
CA ASN A 72 -28.79 -3.48 -1.80
C ASN A 72 -29.50 -2.59 -0.79
N VAL A 73 -28.88 -1.50 -0.33
CA VAL A 73 -29.53 -0.50 0.53
C VAL A 73 -30.77 0.06 -0.16
N PHE A 74 -30.68 0.43 -1.44
CA PHE A 74 -31.81 0.89 -2.26
C PHE A 74 -32.87 -0.17 -2.60
N LYS A 75 -32.59 -1.46 -2.42
CA LYS A 75 -33.57 -2.55 -2.58
C LYS A 75 -34.20 -3.00 -1.26
N ASP A 76 -33.58 -2.73 -0.12
CA ASP A 76 -34.14 -3.06 1.19
C ASP A 76 -35.35 -2.17 1.57
N GLU A 77 -36.55 -2.63 1.24
CA GLU A 77 -37.83 -1.95 1.53
C GLU A 77 -38.11 -1.76 3.03
N ARG A 78 -37.34 -2.40 3.91
CA ARG A 78 -37.48 -2.25 5.37
C ARG A 78 -36.92 -0.93 5.88
N ILE A 79 -36.08 -0.27 5.07
CA ILE A 79 -35.38 0.97 5.43
C ILE A 79 -36.15 2.15 4.83
N GLU A 80 -36.43 3.16 5.64
CA GLU A 80 -37.13 4.35 5.16
C GLU A 80 -36.30 5.10 4.10
N PRO A 81 -36.94 5.66 3.06
CA PRO A 81 -36.22 6.28 1.95
C PRO A 81 -35.22 7.35 2.37
N GLU A 82 -35.55 8.16 3.37
CA GLU A 82 -34.69 9.22 3.90
C GLU A 82 -33.44 8.62 4.58
N THR A 83 -33.63 7.61 5.43
CA THR A 83 -32.52 6.92 6.10
C THR A 83 -31.56 6.20 5.14
N ARG A 84 -32.05 5.70 4.00
CA ARG A 84 -31.20 5.09 2.94
C ARG A 84 -30.26 6.12 2.33
N VAL A 85 -30.80 7.30 2.01
CA VAL A 85 -30.03 8.38 1.38
C VAL A 85 -29.00 8.93 2.36
N GLU A 86 -29.36 9.08 3.63
CA GLU A 86 -28.42 9.49 4.69
C GLU A 86 -27.29 8.48 4.90
N GLU A 87 -27.61 7.18 4.94
CA GLU A 87 -26.60 6.13 5.07
C GLU A 87 -25.61 6.17 3.90
N ILE A 88 -26.11 6.25 2.66
CA ILE A 88 -25.26 6.34 1.47
C ILE A 88 -24.41 7.63 1.48
N SER A 89 -24.96 8.77 1.90
CA SER A 89 -24.21 10.04 2.00
C SER A 89 -23.08 9.93 3.02
N ARG A 90 -23.38 9.42 4.21
CA ARG A 90 -22.41 9.20 5.28
C ARG A 90 -21.27 8.27 4.83
N ASP A 91 -21.62 7.19 4.14
CA ASP A 91 -20.67 6.23 3.59
C ASP A 91 -19.75 6.87 2.53
N MET A 92 -20.28 7.77 1.71
CA MET A 92 -19.52 8.50 0.68
C MET A 92 -18.57 9.51 1.30
N GLU A 93 -19.03 10.25 2.32
CA GLU A 93 -18.24 11.19 3.09
C GLU A 93 -17.10 10.50 3.85
N ALA A 94 -17.36 9.33 4.45
CA ALA A 94 -16.34 8.54 5.13
C ALA A 94 -15.21 8.12 4.16
N VAL A 95 -15.56 7.68 2.95
CA VAL A 95 -14.56 7.38 1.91
C VAL A 95 -13.77 8.64 1.54
N HIS A 96 -14.42 9.79 1.39
CA HIS A 96 -13.74 11.05 1.09
C HIS A 96 -12.75 11.44 2.20
N GLN A 97 -13.18 11.40 3.46
CA GLN A 97 -12.32 11.73 4.61
C GLN A 97 -11.10 10.80 4.70
N SER A 98 -11.30 9.49 4.50
CA SER A 98 -10.20 8.53 4.48
C SER A 98 -9.18 8.85 3.38
N LYS A 99 -9.62 9.26 2.19
CA LYS A 99 -8.71 9.62 1.08
C LYS A 99 -8.03 10.97 1.26
N VAL A 100 -8.65 11.92 1.95
CA VAL A 100 -8.07 13.25 2.22
C VAL A 100 -7.00 13.18 3.31
N THR A 101 -7.17 12.28 4.28
CA THR A 101 -6.24 12.10 5.41
C THR A 101 -5.02 11.25 5.08
N GLU A 102 -5.03 10.51 3.96
CA GLU A 102 -3.93 9.67 3.47
C GLU A 102 -2.78 10.47 2.79
N LYS A 103 -2.73 11.79 3.00
CA LYS A 103 -1.70 12.70 2.44
C LYS A 103 -0.56 13.02 3.40
#